data_AF-A0A5B7FW24-F1
#
_entry.id   AF-A0A5B7FW24-F1
#
_cell.length_a   1.000
_cell.length_b   1.000
_cell.length_c   1.000
_cell.angle_alpha   90.00
_cell.angle_beta   90.00
_cell.angle_gamma   90.00
#
_symmetry.space_group_name_H-M   'P 1'
#
loop_
_entity.id
_entity.type
_entity.pdbx_description
1 polymer ?
#
loop_
_entity_poly.entity_id
_entity_poly.type
_entity_poly.pdbx_seq_one_letter_code
_entity_poly.pdbx_strand_id
1 'polypeptide(L)'
;MLGRALQPLVAAGAGWKVRVAPMIKKDFFTMLKEADIDRYSRWSDVKRKVDGDPRYKLVESGVQREDWFRDYMIKGEDTGSDGPDEEREDGEANEAAEEEERERQRRIEESLRKREEEVQRALAGHLRDRDKERMQHKHDEAVHNFNALLADLVSTNVIVMIILF
;
A
#
# COMPACT_ATOMS: atom_id res chain seq x y z
N MET A 1 33.77 11.30 -33.34
CA MET A 1 33.65 9.87 -33.02
C MET A 1 33.28 9.77 -31.54
N LEU A 2 32.01 9.95 -31.20
CA LEU A 2 31.01 8.89 -30.93
C LEU A 2 31.51 7.81 -29.94
N GLY A 3 30.96 7.82 -28.73
CA GLY A 3 30.89 6.60 -27.91
C GLY A 3 30.73 6.79 -26.40
N ARG A 4 29.47 6.70 -25.94
CA ARG A 4 29.02 6.25 -24.61
C ARG A 4 29.24 7.16 -23.39
N ALA A 5 28.17 7.89 -23.05
CA ALA A 5 27.69 7.95 -21.68
C ALA A 5 26.20 7.56 -21.70
N LEU A 6 25.92 6.25 -21.66
CA LEU A 6 24.58 5.75 -21.39
C LEU A 6 24.43 5.66 -19.87
N GLN A 7 23.50 6.45 -19.34
CA GLN A 7 23.14 6.51 -17.93
C GLN A 7 22.72 5.12 -17.41
N PRO A 8 22.99 4.75 -16.15
CA PRO A 8 22.43 3.54 -15.58
C PRO A 8 20.96 3.79 -15.21
N LEU A 9 20.06 3.26 -16.04
CA LEU A 9 18.63 3.12 -15.75
C LEU A 9 18.44 2.08 -14.64
N VAL A 10 18.50 2.50 -13.38
CA VAL A 10 18.09 1.70 -12.22
C VAL A 10 16.64 2.08 -11.86
N ALA A 11 15.67 1.61 -12.64
CA ALA A 11 14.25 1.71 -12.30
C ALA A 11 13.40 0.76 -13.17
N ALA A 12 13.49 -0.56 -12.96
CA ALA A 12 12.58 -1.51 -13.63
C ALA A 12 12.37 -2.82 -12.84
N GLY A 13 12.37 -2.78 -11.50
CA GLY A 13 12.33 -3.99 -10.68
C GLY A 13 10.96 -4.64 -10.45
N ALA A 14 9.84 -3.89 -10.52
CA ALA A 14 8.56 -4.36 -9.94
C ALA A 14 7.36 -4.43 -10.90
N GLY A 15 7.42 -3.83 -12.08
CA GLY A 15 6.27 -3.74 -13.00
C GLY A 15 5.98 -4.99 -13.83
N TRP A 16 6.93 -5.93 -13.94
CA TRP A 16 6.74 -7.18 -14.68
C TRP A 16 6.00 -8.23 -13.85
N LYS A 17 6.25 -8.28 -12.53
CA LYS A 17 5.66 -9.30 -11.65
C LYS A 17 4.12 -9.19 -11.55
N VAL A 18 3.58 -7.97 -11.63
CA VAL A 18 2.12 -7.70 -11.60
C VAL A 18 1.41 -8.23 -12.85
N ARG A 19 2.01 -8.11 -14.04
CA ARG A 19 1.39 -8.58 -15.29
C ARG A 19 1.59 -10.08 -15.55
N VAL A 20 2.63 -10.68 -14.96
CA VAL A 20 2.98 -12.09 -15.18
C VAL A 20 2.25 -13.02 -14.22
N ALA A 21 1.91 -12.57 -13.00
CA ALA A 21 1.17 -13.35 -12.01
C ALA A 21 -0.16 -13.99 -12.49
N PRO A 22 -1.06 -13.29 -13.21
CA PRO A 22 -2.31 -13.89 -13.69
C PRO A 22 -2.07 -14.99 -14.74
N MET A 23 -1.07 -14.81 -15.60
CA MET A 23 -0.67 -15.80 -16.61
C MET A 23 -0.07 -17.04 -15.93
N ILE A 24 0.77 -16.86 -14.92
CA ILE A 24 1.35 -17.97 -14.15
C ILE A 24 0.24 -18.81 -13.47
N LYS A 25 -0.78 -18.17 -12.89
CA LYS A 25 -1.90 -18.89 -12.28
C LYS A 25 -2.64 -19.71 -13.33
N LYS A 26 -2.98 -19.11 -14.49
CA LYS A 26 -3.66 -19.83 -15.58
C LYS A 26 -2.84 -21.04 -16.07
N ASP A 27 -1.56 -20.83 -16.35
CA ASP A 27 -0.65 -21.89 -16.83
C ASP A 27 -0.53 -23.04 -15.82
N PHE A 28 -0.54 -22.73 -14.52
CA PHE A 28 -0.53 -23.72 -13.45
C PHE A 28 -1.83 -24.55 -13.43
N PHE A 29 -2.99 -23.92 -13.58
CA PHE A 29 -4.28 -24.64 -13.61
C PHE A 29 -4.42 -25.49 -14.88
N THR A 30 -3.96 -25.01 -16.03
CA THR A 30 -3.92 -25.80 -17.27
C THR A 30 -3.04 -27.03 -17.12
N MET A 31 -1.86 -26.90 -16.50
CA MET A 31 -1.00 -28.03 -16.16
C MET A 31 -1.68 -29.03 -15.22
N LEU A 32 -2.44 -28.56 -14.22
CA LEU A 32 -3.22 -29.44 -13.34
C LEU A 32 -4.33 -30.19 -14.11
N LYS A 33 -5.00 -29.54 -15.07
CA LYS A 33 -5.99 -30.17 -15.96
C LYS A 33 -5.35 -31.25 -16.85
N GLU A 34 -4.18 -30.98 -17.41
CA GLU A 34 -3.42 -31.94 -18.22
C GLU A 34 -2.87 -33.13 -17.42
N ALA A 35 -2.64 -32.97 -16.10
CA ALA A 35 -2.08 -34.00 -15.22
C ALA A 35 -3.08 -35.10 -14.80
N ASP A 36 -4.32 -35.04 -15.31
CA ASP A 36 -5.42 -35.99 -15.08
C ASP A 36 -5.59 -36.33 -13.60
N ILE A 37 -6.00 -35.30 -12.85
CA ILE A 37 -6.11 -35.32 -11.40
C ILE A 37 -7.56 -35.64 -11.02
N ASP A 38 -7.76 -36.69 -10.22
CA ASP A 38 -9.07 -37.05 -9.68
C ASP A 38 -9.46 -36.17 -8.47
N ARG A 39 -10.77 -36.05 -8.20
CA ARG A 39 -11.35 -35.25 -7.10
C ARG A 39 -10.93 -35.68 -5.69
N TYR A 40 -10.33 -36.85 -5.53
CA TYR A 40 -9.77 -37.31 -4.26
C TYR A 40 -8.24 -37.30 -4.21
N SER A 41 -7.60 -36.75 -5.25
CA SER A 41 -6.14 -36.71 -5.34
C SER A 41 -5.54 -35.86 -4.22
N ARG A 42 -4.46 -36.37 -3.64
CA ARG A 42 -3.68 -35.64 -2.63
C ARG A 42 -2.58 -34.86 -3.31
N TRP A 43 -2.28 -33.68 -2.77
CA TRP A 43 -1.22 -32.81 -3.30
C TRP A 43 0.12 -33.54 -3.45
N SER A 44 0.49 -34.40 -2.50
CA SER A 44 1.73 -35.18 -2.56
C SER A 44 1.85 -36.06 -3.80
N ASP A 45 0.74 -36.60 -4.29
CA ASP A 45 0.72 -37.49 -5.47
C ASP A 45 0.69 -36.68 -6.77
N VAL A 46 -0.06 -35.58 -6.77
CA VAL A 46 -0.09 -34.62 -7.88
C VAL A 46 1.27 -33.98 -8.09
N LYS A 47 1.92 -33.53 -7.01
CA LYS A 47 3.23 -32.90 -7.04
C LYS A 47 4.27 -33.75 -7.75
N ARG A 48 4.26 -35.08 -7.56
CA ARG A 48 5.20 -35.99 -8.24
C ARG A 48 4.96 -36.09 -9.75
N LYS A 49 3.77 -35.75 -10.23
CA LYS A 49 3.44 -35.74 -11.66
C LYS A 49 3.82 -34.42 -12.32
N VAL A 50 3.69 -33.30 -11.58
CA VAL A 50 3.83 -31.95 -12.13
C VAL A 50 5.16 -31.26 -11.78
N ASP A 51 5.99 -31.83 -10.90
CA ASP A 51 7.26 -31.22 -10.47
C ASP A 51 8.30 -31.04 -11.59
N GLY A 52 8.22 -31.88 -12.62
CA GLY A 52 9.04 -31.79 -13.83
C GLY A 52 8.66 -30.64 -14.77
N ASP A 53 7.43 -30.11 -14.68
CA ASP A 53 6.91 -29.13 -15.62
C ASP A 53 7.55 -27.74 -15.41
N PRO A 54 8.01 -27.06 -16.47
CA PRO A 54 8.51 -25.68 -16.37
C PRO A 54 7.51 -24.71 -15.72
N ARG A 55 6.21 -24.87 -15.98
CA ARG A 55 5.12 -24.05 -15.42
C ARG A 55 4.99 -24.21 -13.91
N TYR A 56 5.24 -25.40 -13.38
CA TYR A 56 5.31 -25.65 -11.94
C TYR A 56 6.45 -24.85 -11.27
N LYS A 57 7.60 -24.75 -11.94
CA LYS A 57 8.79 -24.06 -11.43
C LYS A 57 8.64 -22.53 -11.42
N LEU A 58 7.78 -21.97 -12.27
CA LEU A 58 7.48 -20.53 -12.29
C LEU A 58 6.82 -20.05 -10.99
N VAL A 59 6.10 -20.92 -10.28
CA VAL A 59 5.50 -20.60 -8.98
C VAL A 59 6.53 -20.83 -7.89
N GLU A 60 7.24 -19.81 -7.43
CA GLU A 60 8.35 -20.01 -6.48
C GLU A 60 7.90 -20.45 -5.06
N SER A 61 6.66 -20.09 -4.67
CA SER A 61 6.13 -20.40 -3.33
C SER A 61 5.42 -21.75 -3.31
N GLY A 62 5.93 -22.68 -2.48
CA GLY A 62 5.28 -23.98 -2.25
C GLY A 62 3.88 -23.87 -1.63
N VAL A 63 3.68 -22.90 -0.73
CA VAL A 63 2.37 -22.62 -0.10
C VAL A 63 1.37 -22.18 -1.16
N GLN A 64 1.79 -21.31 -2.08
CA GLN A 64 0.94 -20.80 -3.16
C GLN A 64 0.52 -21.91 -4.13
N ARG A 65 1.42 -22.86 -4.43
CA ARG A 65 1.09 -24.04 -5.24
C ARG A 65 0.01 -24.91 -4.57
N GLU A 66 0.10 -25.10 -3.26
CA GLU A 66 -0.89 -25.86 -2.47
C GLU A 66 -2.24 -25.16 -2.35
N ASP A 67 -2.24 -23.83 -2.20
CA ASP A 67 -3.45 -23.03 -2.19
C ASP A 67 -4.17 -23.11 -3.55
N TRP A 68 -3.42 -22.97 -4.64
CA TRP A 68 -3.97 -23.07 -6.00
C TRP A 68 -4.46 -24.48 -6.35
N PHE A 69 -3.77 -25.51 -5.86
CA PHE A 69 -4.25 -26.88 -5.98
C PHE A 69 -5.59 -27.08 -5.24
N ARG A 70 -5.74 -26.55 -4.03
CA ARG A 70 -7.02 -26.62 -3.29
C ARG A 70 -8.13 -25.85 -4.01
N ASP A 71 -7.83 -24.66 -4.52
CA ASP A 71 -8.75 -23.84 -5.33
C ASP A 71 -9.23 -24.62 -6.57
N TYR A 72 -8.32 -25.31 -7.27
CA TYR A 72 -8.65 -26.17 -8.41
C TYR A 72 -9.57 -27.35 -8.03
N MET A 73 -9.31 -28.02 -6.91
CA MET A 73 -10.11 -29.16 -6.46
C MET A 73 -11.53 -28.74 -6.04
N ILE A 74 -11.68 -27.55 -5.46
CA ILE A 74 -12.99 -27.00 -5.07
C ILE A 74 -13.77 -26.56 -6.32
N LYS A 75 -13.11 -25.91 -7.29
CA LYS A 75 -13.76 -25.48 -8.54
C LYS A 75 -14.20 -26.65 -9.42
N GLY A 76 -13.39 -27.70 -9.51
CA GLY A 76 -13.73 -28.90 -10.28
C GLY A 76 -14.89 -29.72 -9.68
N GLU A 77 -15.31 -29.45 -8.43
CA GLU A 77 -16.50 -30.05 -7.83
C GLU A 77 -17.81 -29.41 -8.34
N ASP A 78 -17.75 -28.18 -8.86
CA ASP A 78 -18.91 -27.42 -9.37
C ASP A 78 -19.13 -27.60 -10.89
N THR A 79 -18.06 -27.88 -11.65
CA THR A 79 -18.05 -27.90 -13.14
C THR A 79 -17.93 -29.32 -13.71
N GLY A 80 -18.91 -30.18 -13.46
CA GLY A 80 -18.91 -31.58 -13.92
C GLY A 80 -19.25 -31.84 -15.40
N SER A 81 -19.15 -30.87 -16.33
CA SER A 81 -19.58 -31.07 -17.73
C SER A 81 -18.86 -30.15 -18.74
N ASP A 82 -17.59 -30.42 -19.04
CA ASP A 82 -16.80 -29.74 -20.09
C ASP A 82 -17.50 -29.71 -21.46
N GLY A 83 -17.99 -28.53 -21.85
CA GLY A 83 -18.31 -28.13 -23.22
C GLY A 83 -17.67 -26.77 -23.53
N PRO A 84 -17.32 -26.47 -24.81
CA PRO A 84 -16.59 -25.26 -25.21
C PRO A 84 -17.34 -23.91 -25.02
N ASP A 85 -18.49 -23.91 -24.34
CA ASP A 85 -19.24 -22.71 -23.95
C ASP A 85 -18.81 -22.17 -22.57
N GLU A 86 -18.25 -23.01 -21.68
CA GLU A 86 -17.85 -22.60 -20.32
C GLU A 86 -16.61 -21.68 -20.31
N GLU A 87 -15.70 -21.75 -21.28
CA GLU A 87 -14.53 -20.85 -21.35
C GLU A 87 -14.92 -19.36 -21.53
N ARG A 88 -16.13 -19.08 -22.05
CA ARG A 88 -16.66 -17.70 -22.14
C ARG A 88 -17.31 -17.27 -20.83
N GLU A 89 -18.08 -18.14 -20.18
CA GLU A 89 -18.70 -17.85 -18.88
C GLU A 89 -17.66 -17.74 -17.74
N ASP A 90 -16.61 -18.58 -17.74
CA ASP A 90 -15.49 -18.47 -16.78
C ASP A 90 -14.66 -17.20 -17.00
N GLY A 91 -14.52 -16.76 -18.26
CA GLY A 91 -13.90 -15.47 -18.58
C GLY A 91 -14.69 -14.30 -17.99
N GLU A 92 -16.01 -14.32 -18.17
CA GLU A 92 -16.93 -13.31 -17.64
C GLU A 92 -17.04 -13.35 -16.10
N ALA A 93 -17.07 -14.54 -15.49
CA ALA A 93 -17.11 -14.71 -14.04
C ALA A 93 -15.79 -14.27 -13.38
N ASN A 94 -14.65 -14.51 -14.03
CA ASN A 94 -13.35 -14.04 -13.56
C ASN A 94 -13.18 -12.52 -13.76
N GLU A 95 -13.67 -11.95 -14.87
CA GLU A 95 -13.72 -10.50 -15.06
C GLU A 95 -14.64 -9.82 -14.04
N ALA A 96 -15.79 -10.41 -13.73
CA ALA A 96 -16.70 -9.93 -12.69
C ALA A 96 -16.08 -9.98 -11.29
N ALA A 97 -15.37 -11.07 -10.97
CA ALA A 97 -14.65 -11.20 -9.71
C ALA A 97 -13.49 -10.19 -9.59
N GLU A 98 -12.73 -9.97 -10.67
CA GLU A 98 -11.69 -8.94 -10.71
C GLU A 98 -12.27 -7.52 -10.61
N GLU A 99 -13.43 -7.26 -11.20
CA GLU A 99 -14.09 -5.95 -11.11
C GLU A 99 -14.61 -5.69 -9.70
N GLU A 100 -15.18 -6.70 -9.03
CA GLU A 100 -15.59 -6.61 -7.63
C GLU A 100 -14.39 -6.43 -6.69
N GLU A 101 -13.27 -7.08 -6.97
CA GLU A 101 -12.02 -6.89 -6.23
C GLU A 101 -11.45 -5.48 -6.44
N ARG A 102 -11.44 -4.95 -7.68
CA ARG A 102 -11.05 -3.57 -7.97
C ARG A 102 -11.97 -2.57 -7.26
N GLU A 103 -13.27 -2.83 -7.18
CA GLU A 103 -14.21 -1.97 -6.46
C GLU A 103 -13.96 -2.00 -4.95
N ARG A 104 -13.73 -3.18 -4.37
CA ARG A 104 -13.30 -3.33 -2.96
C ARG A 104 -12.00 -2.58 -2.70
N GLN A 105 -11.02 -2.69 -3.60
CA GLN A 105 -9.75 -1.98 -3.52
C GLN A 105 -9.95 -0.46 -3.51
N ARG A 106 -10.80 0.07 -4.40
CA ARG A 106 -11.12 1.51 -4.48
C ARG A 106 -11.80 2.02 -3.21
N ARG A 107 -12.72 1.23 -2.63
CA ARG A 107 -13.40 1.58 -1.37
C ARG A 107 -12.40 1.62 -0.20
N ILE A 108 -11.46 0.68 -0.15
CA ILE A 108 -10.41 0.65 0.87
C ILE A 108 -9.44 1.81 0.68
N GLU A 109 -9.02 2.08 -0.55
CA GLU A 109 -8.12 3.19 -0.89
C GLU A 109 -8.74 4.55 -0.57
N GLU A 110 -10.02 4.75 -0.85
CA GLU A 110 -10.74 5.98 -0.49
C GLU A 110 -10.82 6.18 1.02
N SER A 111 -11.10 5.10 1.77
CA SER A 111 -11.11 5.11 3.24
C SER A 111 -9.73 5.45 3.82
N LEU A 112 -8.67 4.85 3.28
CA LEU A 112 -7.29 5.12 3.68
C LEU A 112 -6.88 6.56 3.37
N ARG A 113 -7.17 7.04 2.16
CA ARG A 113 -6.86 8.41 1.73
C ARG A 113 -7.56 9.44 2.62
N LYS A 114 -8.83 9.22 2.95
CA LYS A 114 -9.59 10.12 3.84
C LYS A 114 -8.96 10.17 5.24
N ARG A 115 -8.60 9.01 5.79
CA ARG A 115 -7.95 8.93 7.10
C ARG A 115 -6.57 9.61 7.11
N GLU A 116 -5.81 9.46 6.03
CA GLU A 116 -4.52 10.12 5.88
C GLU A 116 -4.66 11.64 5.80
N GLU A 117 -5.66 12.15 5.06
CA GLU A 117 -5.96 13.59 5.00
C GLU A 117 -6.35 14.15 6.38
N GLU A 118 -7.15 13.41 7.16
CA GLU A 118 -7.51 13.80 8.53
C GLU A 118 -6.28 13.86 9.45
N VAL A 119 -5.39 12.86 9.37
CA VAL A 119 -4.14 12.85 10.12
C VAL A 119 -3.24 14.01 9.72
N GLN A 120 -3.08 14.28 8.42
CA GLN A 120 -2.29 15.42 7.95
C GLN A 120 -2.89 16.76 8.38
N ARG A 121 -4.22 16.93 8.30
CA ARG A 121 -4.90 18.14 8.75
C ARG A 121 -4.71 18.35 10.26
N ALA A 122 -4.84 17.30 11.07
CA ALA A 122 -4.62 17.37 12.50
C ALA A 122 -3.16 17.72 12.85
N LEU A 123 -2.20 17.09 12.17
CA LEU A 123 -0.77 17.36 12.35
C LEU A 123 -0.43 18.81 11.94
N ALA A 124 -0.92 19.27 10.80
CA ALA A 124 -0.72 20.64 10.32
C ALA A 124 -1.34 21.66 11.28
N GLY A 125 -2.53 21.37 11.82
CA GLY A 125 -3.14 22.19 12.89
C GLY A 125 -2.23 22.27 14.12
N HIS A 126 -1.83 21.10 14.64
CA HIS A 126 -1.01 21.02 15.85
C HIS A 126 0.33 21.76 15.72
N LEU A 127 1.00 21.66 14.56
CA LEU A 127 2.26 22.37 14.32
C LEU A 127 2.06 23.88 14.29
N ARG A 128 1.01 24.36 13.60
CA ARG A 128 0.70 25.81 13.52
C ARG A 128 0.34 26.37 14.89
N ASP A 129 -0.44 25.66 15.68
CA ASP A 129 -0.84 26.08 17.02
C ASP A 129 0.38 26.19 17.95
N ARG A 130 1.24 25.18 17.93
CA ARG A 130 2.48 25.18 18.71
C ARG A 130 3.42 26.34 18.31
N ASP A 131 3.54 26.62 17.02
CA ASP A 131 4.38 27.72 16.56
C ASP A 131 3.78 29.08 16.94
N LYS A 132 2.45 29.22 16.90
CA LYS A 132 1.74 30.41 17.38
C LYS A 132 1.96 30.64 18.86
N GLU A 133 1.83 29.61 19.69
CA GLU A 133 2.11 29.68 21.14
C GLU A 133 3.55 30.11 21.41
N ARG A 134 4.52 29.52 20.72
CA ARG A 134 5.95 29.90 20.87
C ARG A 134 6.19 31.37 20.55
N MET A 135 5.57 31.88 19.48
CA MET A 135 5.73 33.27 19.09
C MET A 135 5.03 34.21 20.08
N GLN A 136 3.85 33.81 20.58
CA GLN A 136 3.12 34.57 21.58
C GLN A 136 3.88 34.66 22.90
N HIS A 137 4.44 33.56 23.40
CA HIS A 137 5.27 33.59 24.61
C HIS A 137 6.48 34.52 24.48
N LYS A 138 7.18 34.49 23.34
CA LYS A 138 8.30 35.41 23.09
C LYS A 138 7.86 36.87 23.05
N HIS A 139 6.72 37.13 22.42
CA HIS A 139 6.15 38.47 22.36
C HIS A 139 5.77 38.96 23.77
N ASP A 140 5.06 38.14 24.54
CA ASP A 140 4.62 38.48 25.88
C ASP A 140 5.79 38.67 26.84
N GLU A 141 6.85 37.86 26.71
CA GLU A 141 8.11 38.04 27.44
C GLU A 141 8.80 39.36 27.08
N ALA A 142 8.86 39.72 25.79
CA ALA A 142 9.43 40.99 25.35
C ALA A 142 8.63 42.19 25.87
N VAL A 143 7.30 42.10 25.82
CA VAL A 143 6.39 43.13 26.36
C VAL A 143 6.56 43.25 27.87
N HIS A 144 6.62 42.12 28.59
CA HIS A 144 6.82 42.11 30.04
C HIS A 144 8.16 42.77 30.41
N ASN A 145 9.25 42.37 29.74
CA ASN A 145 10.57 42.96 29.96
C ASN A 145 10.59 44.47 29.66
N PHE A 146 9.97 44.89 28.56
CA PHE A 146 9.88 46.30 28.21
C PHE A 146 9.08 47.10 29.25
N ASN A 147 7.93 46.57 29.70
CA ASN A 147 7.13 47.21 30.74
C ASN A 147 7.89 47.31 32.07
N ALA A 148 8.69 46.31 32.42
CA ALA A 148 9.55 46.35 33.60
C ALA A 148 10.59 47.48 33.50
N LEU A 149 11.23 47.66 32.34
CA LEU A 149 12.18 48.74 32.10
C LEU A 149 11.52 50.13 32.14
N LEU A 150 10.31 50.27 31.57
CA LEU A 150 9.56 51.52 31.66
C LEU A 150 9.17 51.85 33.10
N ALA A 151 8.74 50.84 33.87
CA ALA A 151 8.39 51.02 35.28
C ALA A 151 9.60 51.46 36.11
N ASP A 152 10.78 50.88 35.85
CA ASP A 152 12.03 51.26 36.51
C ASP A 152 12.46 52.70 36.17
N LEU A 153 12.39 53.08 34.88
CA LEU A 153 12.72 54.43 34.43
C LEU A 153 11.77 55.50 34.98
N VAL A 154 10.46 55.25 34.96
CA VAL A 154 9.44 56.18 35.47
C VAL A 154 9.57 56.30 36.99
N SER A 155 9.76 55.18 37.70
CA SER A 155 9.93 55.20 39.15
C SER A 155 11.21 55.92 39.55
N THR A 156 12.32 55.69 38.85
CA THR A 156 13.61 56.36 39.12
C THR A 156 13.51 57.86 38.91
N ASN A 157 12.89 58.32 37.81
CA ASN A 157 12.73 59.75 37.55
C ASN A 157 11.80 60.44 38.55
N VAL A 158 10.70 59.81 38.94
CA VAL A 158 9.78 60.36 39.96
C VAL A 158 10.48 60.44 41.32
N ILE A 159 11.24 59.41 41.71
CA ILE A 159 12.00 59.40 42.96
C ILE A 159 13.09 60.48 42.95
N VAL A 160 13.83 60.63 41.85
CA VAL A 160 14.87 61.67 41.71
C VAL A 160 14.25 63.08 41.74
N MET A 161 13.08 63.29 41.13
CA MET A 161 12.38 64.59 41.23
C MET A 161 11.85 64.89 42.64
N ILE A 162 11.46 63.88 43.43
CA ILE A 162 11.02 64.06 44.82
C ILE A 162 12.21 64.35 45.76
N ILE A 163 13.39 63.77 45.50
CA ILE A 163 14.58 63.96 46.36
C ILE A 163 15.29 65.30 46.08
N LEU A 164 15.09 65.89 44.90
CA LEU A 164 15.73 67.15 44.48
C LEU A 164 14.87 68.41 44.72
N PHE A 165 13.72 68.29 45.38
CA PHE A 165 12.86 69.41 45.83
C PHE A 165 12.71 69.38 47.36
#